data_AF-A0A554R895-F1
#
_entry.id   AF-A0A554R895-F1
#
_cell.length_a   1.000
_cell.length_b   1.000
_cell.length_c   1.000
_cell.angle_alpha   90.00
_cell.angle_beta   90.00
_cell.angle_gamma   90.00
#
_symmetry.space_group_name_H-M   'P 1'
#
loop_
_entity.id
_entity.type
_entity.pdbx_description
1 polymer ?
#
loop_
_entity_poly.entity_id
_entity_poly.type
_entity_poly.pdbx_seq_one_letter_code
_entity_poly.pdbx_strand_id
1 'polypeptide(L)'
;MLPTPLAAATPTTTAPAGCVPFGTAQLPPGAPSGGGRAGLDLLPVFTGEAAPVSVEVRTPTTQFNRFWDFALVGHDLLTRPRDAGAPTAEPWRFVPMPECLRGRLVGISLDDDELVAVDDNGWIYTMDNASQHPLVRNWTSAWGAPLWAGPGRQLPGDRPNGWALSVSSPWDTQTFADIAGRIHFVGFGKMTMLPALTGDGSRITYADPWLPNDDSYEIGGPLGGRFQAESLSAAGSTTFVMNKYGDMYTRTFDFDSSGSDSIFFRYSWDDQSDKPSAPNLVVETLDRSTAAIQLPAPDWVYQPKIPGEITSAISVHSLGPGPNRRELRVEGRRDAESGFWHKDLVGGAWEFTPTGAAFLGSPIDNASTNRSTDTLAPAAPWHLSTTLPARDGVIDGQTLIDIGFPYTVLDPRMLDAIGQQAQPSGYRLDVDHFDPVATTRTATVTAPDGTGIPVILHTADGLRMTPRGPGLDDNPRHLVGAIEIPEDAYAARGSNPALDAFVRDWMRERHIAAITLSATDHDLVVR
;
A
#
# COMPACT_ATOMS: atom_id res chain seq x y z
N MET A 1 30.09 7.32 -15.59
CA MET A 1 29.42 6.07 -16.00
C MET A 1 28.18 5.96 -15.13
N LEU A 2 26.99 5.91 -15.74
CA LEU A 2 25.76 5.66 -14.99
C LEU A 2 25.85 4.27 -14.36
N PRO A 3 25.48 4.09 -13.08
CA PRO A 3 25.42 2.76 -12.49
C PRO A 3 24.41 1.93 -13.30
N THR A 4 24.82 0.72 -13.64
CA THR A 4 23.97 -0.29 -14.29
C THR A 4 22.67 -0.42 -13.49
N PRO A 5 21.49 -0.48 -14.13
CA PRO A 5 20.24 -0.69 -13.40
C PRO A 5 20.37 -1.97 -12.56
N LEU A 6 20.03 -1.84 -11.29
CA LEU A 6 19.89 -2.92 -10.32
C LEU A 6 18.89 -3.96 -10.83
N ALA A 7 19.33 -4.90 -11.66
CA ALA A 7 18.71 -6.21 -11.66
C ALA A 7 19.20 -6.90 -10.38
N ALA A 8 18.28 -7.32 -9.51
CA ALA A 8 18.64 -8.21 -8.41
C ALA A 8 19.38 -9.41 -9.00
N ALA A 9 20.66 -9.57 -8.66
CA ALA A 9 21.41 -10.75 -9.07
C ALA A 9 20.66 -11.99 -8.55
N THR A 10 20.70 -13.10 -9.28
CA THR A 10 20.12 -14.35 -8.79
C THR A 10 20.71 -14.64 -7.41
N PRO A 11 19.88 -14.78 -6.37
CA PRO A 11 20.38 -14.84 -5.01
C PRO A 11 21.28 -16.06 -4.84
N THR A 12 22.47 -15.80 -4.31
CA THR A 12 23.47 -16.82 -4.01
C THR A 12 23.28 -17.42 -2.62
N THR A 13 22.43 -16.80 -1.79
CA THR A 13 22.09 -17.24 -0.44
C THR A 13 20.59 -17.50 -0.28
N THR A 14 20.25 -18.49 0.56
CA THR A 14 18.86 -18.86 0.88
C THR A 14 18.34 -18.21 2.16
N ALA A 15 19.13 -17.34 2.79
CA ALA A 15 18.81 -16.65 4.03
C ALA A 15 19.54 -15.28 4.08
N PRO A 16 19.02 -14.32 4.88
CA PRO A 16 19.70 -13.05 5.08
C PRO A 16 21.00 -13.23 5.89
N ALA A 17 21.79 -12.16 5.96
CA ALA A 17 23.06 -12.16 6.66
C ALA A 17 22.89 -12.45 8.16
N GLY A 18 23.38 -13.61 8.62
CA GLY A 18 23.16 -14.11 9.98
C GLY A 18 23.80 -13.31 11.12
N CYS A 19 24.55 -12.25 10.83
CA CYS A 19 25.11 -11.36 11.87
C CYS A 19 24.16 -10.20 12.24
N VAL A 20 23.08 -10.01 11.48
CA VAL A 20 22.09 -8.96 11.77
C VAL A 20 21.28 -9.40 12.99
N PRO A 21 21.19 -8.57 14.05
CA PRO A 21 20.47 -8.93 15.27
C PRO A 21 18.95 -8.90 15.04
N PHE A 22 18.20 -9.33 16.04
CA PHE A 22 16.76 -9.07 16.11
C PHE A 22 16.55 -7.69 16.76
N GLY A 23 16.29 -6.69 15.91
CA GLY A 23 16.07 -5.30 16.31
C GLY A 23 14.65 -5.02 16.83
N THR A 24 14.31 -3.72 16.90
CA THR A 24 13.03 -3.24 17.48
C THR A 24 12.02 -2.76 16.45
N ALA A 25 12.33 -2.81 15.15
CA ALA A 25 11.39 -2.44 14.09
C ALA A 25 10.04 -3.15 14.31
N GLN A 26 8.94 -2.41 14.15
CA GLN A 26 7.56 -2.89 14.39
C GLN A 26 7.20 -3.29 15.83
N LEU A 27 8.12 -3.22 16.81
CA LEU A 27 7.76 -3.48 18.21
C LEU A 27 6.96 -2.30 18.79
N PRO A 28 5.71 -2.52 19.23
CA PRO A 28 4.87 -1.44 19.74
C PRO A 28 5.38 -0.91 21.10
N PRO A 29 5.20 0.38 21.41
CA PRO A 29 4.65 1.44 20.55
C PRO A 29 5.71 2.16 19.70
N GLY A 30 6.95 1.66 19.63
CA GLY A 30 8.10 2.40 19.10
C GLY A 30 8.52 3.59 19.97
N ALA A 31 9.52 4.35 19.52
CA ALA A 31 9.98 5.57 20.18
C ALA A 31 9.40 6.83 19.49
N PRO A 32 9.10 7.92 20.21
CA PRO A 32 8.63 9.15 19.59
C PRO A 32 9.61 9.71 18.54
N SER A 33 9.11 10.03 17.35
CA SER A 33 9.87 10.72 16.30
C SER A 33 10.24 12.14 16.75
N GLY A 34 11.53 12.50 16.70
CA GLY A 34 11.97 13.78 17.28
C GLY A 34 13.29 14.37 16.76
N GLY A 35 13.94 13.75 15.78
CA GLY A 35 15.18 14.28 15.18
C GLY A 35 16.36 14.41 16.14
N GLY A 36 16.37 13.62 17.22
CA GLY A 36 17.39 13.71 18.26
C GLY A 36 18.81 13.44 17.72
N ARG A 37 19.83 14.21 18.14
CA ARG A 37 21.19 14.15 17.56
C ARG A 37 22.26 13.47 18.43
N ALA A 38 21.92 13.03 19.65
CA ALA A 38 22.86 12.33 20.54
C ALA A 38 23.60 11.16 19.86
N GLY A 39 24.93 11.17 19.95
CA GLY A 39 25.83 10.20 19.32
C GLY A 39 26.25 10.52 17.89
N LEU A 40 25.68 11.54 17.24
CA LEU A 40 26.07 11.93 15.89
C LEU A 40 27.57 12.26 15.78
N ASP A 41 28.11 12.98 16.75
CA ASP A 41 29.53 13.36 16.76
C ASP A 41 30.49 12.18 16.93
N LEU A 42 29.98 11.04 17.42
CA LEU A 42 30.74 9.79 17.54
C LEU A 42 30.80 9.02 16.22
N LEU A 43 29.94 9.33 15.25
CA LEU A 43 29.94 8.68 13.95
C LEU A 43 31.11 9.20 13.10
N PRO A 44 31.91 8.31 12.47
CA PRO A 44 32.99 8.74 11.61
C PRO A 44 32.49 9.62 10.45
N VAL A 45 33.20 10.70 10.17
CA VAL A 45 32.92 11.58 9.03
C VAL A 45 33.31 10.89 7.74
N PHE A 46 32.41 10.93 6.75
CA PHE A 46 32.71 10.51 5.39
C PHE A 46 33.56 11.58 4.71
N THR A 47 34.73 11.20 4.23
CA THR A 47 35.68 12.09 3.55
C THR A 47 35.83 11.78 2.06
N GLY A 48 35.08 10.80 1.56
CA GLY A 48 35.07 10.45 0.15
C GLY A 48 34.43 11.55 -0.70
N GLU A 49 34.78 11.54 -1.98
CA GLU A 49 34.10 12.33 -3.00
C GLU A 49 32.76 11.65 -3.37
N ALA A 50 31.88 12.34 -4.10
CA ALA A 50 30.59 11.83 -4.59
C ALA A 50 29.41 11.76 -3.60
N ALA A 51 29.56 12.12 -2.33
CA ALA A 51 28.37 12.31 -1.47
C ALA A 51 27.51 13.48 -2.00
N PRO A 52 26.17 13.35 -2.02
CA PRO A 52 25.30 14.37 -2.57
C PRO A 52 25.34 15.65 -1.73
N VAL A 53 25.31 16.81 -2.40
CA VAL A 53 25.28 18.11 -1.72
C VAL A 53 23.92 18.32 -1.04
N SER A 54 22.83 17.96 -1.70
CA SER A 54 21.46 17.96 -1.18
C SER A 54 20.71 16.70 -1.58
N VAL A 55 19.64 16.41 -0.84
CA VAL A 55 18.70 15.33 -1.17
C VAL A 55 17.31 15.94 -1.32
N GLU A 56 16.85 16.03 -2.56
CA GLU A 56 15.56 16.67 -2.90
C GLU A 56 14.50 15.69 -3.38
N VAL A 57 14.91 14.57 -3.96
CA VAL A 57 14.03 13.50 -4.43
C VAL A 57 14.52 12.19 -3.83
N ARG A 58 13.57 11.35 -3.40
CA ARG A 58 13.87 10.03 -2.84
C ARG A 58 14.10 9.05 -3.99
N THR A 59 15.23 8.36 -3.95
CA THR A 59 15.68 7.37 -4.93
C THR A 59 16.30 6.19 -4.19
N PRO A 60 16.59 5.05 -4.84
CA PRO A 60 17.26 3.93 -4.18
C PRO A 60 18.60 4.26 -3.52
N THR A 61 19.20 5.42 -3.82
CA THR A 61 20.49 5.86 -3.24
C THR A 61 20.42 7.15 -2.45
N THR A 62 19.28 7.85 -2.45
CA THR A 62 19.12 9.12 -1.73
C THR A 62 17.76 9.17 -1.07
N GLN A 63 17.72 9.39 0.24
CA GLN A 63 16.49 9.25 1.03
C GLN A 63 16.43 10.34 2.08
N PHE A 64 15.23 10.73 2.50
CA PHE A 64 15.04 11.67 3.60
C PHE A 64 13.69 11.48 4.27
N ASN A 65 13.65 11.77 5.56
CA ASN A 65 12.44 12.01 6.32
C ASN A 65 12.44 13.47 6.79
N ARG A 66 11.57 13.84 7.74
CA ARG A 66 11.50 15.21 8.26
C ARG A 66 12.75 15.69 8.99
N PHE A 67 13.62 14.78 9.44
CA PHE A 67 14.70 15.07 10.39
C PHE A 67 16.10 14.69 9.92
N TRP A 68 16.20 13.79 8.94
CA TRP A 68 17.45 13.19 8.51
C TRP A 68 17.48 13.01 7.00
N ASP A 69 18.65 13.29 6.43
CA ASP A 69 19.04 12.82 5.10
C ASP A 69 19.83 11.51 5.23
N PHE A 70 19.64 10.63 4.25
CA PHE A 70 20.41 9.42 4.05
C PHE A 70 20.87 9.31 2.60
N ALA A 71 22.08 8.79 2.40
CA ALA A 71 22.61 8.52 1.07
C ALA A 71 23.37 7.19 1.07
N LEU A 72 23.26 6.45 -0.02
CA LEU A 72 24.07 5.27 -0.30
C LEU A 72 25.11 5.65 -1.36
N VAL A 73 26.37 5.80 -0.94
CA VAL A 73 27.49 6.14 -1.84
C VAL A 73 28.32 4.88 -2.06
N GLY A 74 28.19 4.27 -3.24
CA GLY A 74 28.67 2.91 -3.45
C GLY A 74 27.90 1.95 -2.55
N HIS A 75 28.56 1.38 -1.54
CA HIS A 75 27.94 0.52 -0.53
C HIS A 75 27.91 1.15 0.87
N ASP A 76 28.37 2.40 0.98
CA ASP A 76 28.46 3.12 2.26
C ASP A 76 27.16 3.85 2.53
N LEU A 77 26.49 3.47 3.63
CA LEU A 77 25.29 4.16 4.10
C LEU A 77 25.69 5.36 4.97
N LEU A 78 25.31 6.55 4.51
CA LEU A 78 25.63 7.82 5.11
C LEU A 78 24.37 8.50 5.65
N THR A 79 24.54 9.32 6.69
CA THR A 79 23.47 10.11 7.30
C THR A 79 23.96 11.49 7.68
N ARG A 80 23.06 12.47 7.71
CA ARG A 80 23.25 13.77 8.33
C ARG A 80 21.90 14.35 8.75
N PRO A 81 21.85 15.24 9.76
CA PRO A 81 20.60 15.93 10.11
C PRO A 81 20.06 16.71 8.93
N ARG A 82 18.74 16.74 8.79
CA ARG A 82 18.03 17.56 7.81
C ARG A 82 17.28 18.66 8.54
N ASP A 83 17.43 19.88 8.03
CA ASP A 83 16.57 21.00 8.35
C ASP A 83 15.78 21.36 7.09
N ALA A 84 14.47 21.11 7.09
CA ALA A 84 13.64 21.27 5.91
C ALA A 84 13.69 22.71 5.36
N GLY A 85 13.98 22.86 4.06
CA GLY A 85 14.06 24.16 3.39
C GLY A 85 15.33 24.97 3.68
N ALA A 86 16.30 24.40 4.40
CA ALA A 86 17.59 25.04 4.67
C ALA A 86 18.76 24.21 4.11
N PRO A 87 19.83 24.84 3.61
CA PRO A 87 21.06 24.13 3.28
C PRO A 87 21.59 23.39 4.51
N THR A 88 21.83 22.09 4.36
CA THR A 88 22.43 21.30 5.43
C THR A 88 23.94 21.52 5.46
N ALA A 89 24.45 22.07 6.55
CA ALA A 89 25.88 22.32 6.75
C ALA A 89 26.63 21.15 7.41
N GLU A 90 25.89 20.21 8.01
CA GLU A 90 26.47 19.04 8.68
C GLU A 90 27.16 18.11 7.68
N PRO A 91 28.37 17.61 7.97
CA PRO A 91 29.04 16.66 7.11
C PRO A 91 28.30 15.32 7.11
N TRP A 92 28.43 14.59 6.00
CA TRP A 92 27.99 13.21 5.93
C TRP A 92 28.79 12.35 6.90
N ARG A 93 28.10 11.46 7.61
CA ARG A 93 28.70 10.51 8.56
C ARG A 93 28.21 9.09 8.29
N PHE A 94 29.05 8.11 8.56
CA PHE A 94 28.69 6.71 8.38
C PHE A 94 27.60 6.29 9.37
N VAL A 95 26.57 5.60 8.87
CA VAL A 95 25.58 4.93 9.71
C VAL A 95 26.20 3.69 10.34
N PRO A 96 26.03 3.47 11.67
CA PRO A 96 26.42 2.21 12.29
C PRO A 96 25.64 1.04 11.69
N MET A 97 26.36 0.04 11.19
CA MET A 97 25.76 -1.17 10.60
C MET A 97 26.48 -2.43 11.10
N PRO A 98 25.76 -3.57 11.20
CA PRO A 98 26.37 -4.88 11.35
C PRO A 98 27.46 -5.11 10.30
N GLU A 99 28.57 -5.72 10.70
CA GLU A 99 29.74 -5.88 9.82
C GLU A 99 29.42 -6.64 8.53
N CYS A 100 28.52 -7.63 8.59
CA CYS A 100 28.09 -8.42 7.44
C CYS A 100 27.24 -7.66 6.40
N LEU A 101 26.82 -6.42 6.67
CA LEU A 101 26.13 -5.56 5.70
C LEU A 101 27.08 -4.57 5.02
N ARG A 102 28.27 -4.34 5.58
CA ARG A 102 29.25 -3.41 5.00
C ARG A 102 29.69 -3.90 3.63
N GLY A 103 29.70 -3.01 2.65
CA GLY A 103 30.12 -3.36 1.29
C GLY A 103 29.10 -4.16 0.48
N ARG A 104 27.87 -4.35 0.98
CA ARG A 104 26.87 -5.22 0.34
C ARG A 104 25.55 -4.53 0.01
N LEU A 105 25.26 -3.38 0.61
CA LEU A 105 24.01 -2.65 0.36
C LEU A 105 23.99 -2.10 -1.06
N VAL A 106 22.84 -2.21 -1.73
CA VAL A 106 22.65 -1.78 -3.12
C VAL A 106 21.44 -0.86 -3.29
N GLY A 107 20.56 -0.76 -2.30
CA GLY A 107 19.45 0.18 -2.31
C GLY A 107 18.91 0.49 -0.91
N ILE A 108 18.31 1.66 -0.74
CA ILE A 108 17.68 2.12 0.49
C ILE A 108 16.33 2.78 0.22
N SER A 109 15.41 2.67 1.18
CA SER A 109 14.19 3.47 1.25
C SER A 109 13.89 3.85 2.70
N LEU A 110 13.49 5.11 2.92
CA LEU A 110 13.21 5.64 4.25
C LEU A 110 11.79 6.21 4.28
N ASP A 111 11.06 5.88 5.35
CA ASP A 111 9.87 6.62 5.70
C ASP A 111 9.70 6.64 7.22
N ASP A 112 9.22 7.77 7.74
CA ASP A 112 9.09 8.04 9.18
C ASP A 112 10.36 7.65 9.97
N ASP A 113 10.27 6.67 10.87
CA ASP A 113 11.32 6.22 11.76
C ASP A 113 11.97 4.90 11.34
N GLU A 114 11.70 4.40 10.14
CA GLU A 114 12.33 3.18 9.63
C GLU A 114 12.99 3.40 8.28
N LEU A 115 14.17 2.79 8.12
CA LEU A 115 14.88 2.71 6.86
C LEU A 115 15.03 1.25 6.47
N VAL A 116 14.58 0.90 5.27
CA VAL A 116 14.91 -0.38 4.65
C VAL A 116 16.17 -0.23 3.82
N ALA A 117 17.08 -1.18 3.96
CA ALA A 117 18.19 -1.41 3.07
C ALA A 117 18.08 -2.79 2.41
N VAL A 118 18.53 -2.89 1.16
CA VAL A 118 18.56 -4.12 0.38
C VAL A 118 20.01 -4.47 0.05
N ASP A 119 20.40 -5.74 0.25
CA ASP A 119 21.73 -6.22 -0.14
C ASP A 119 21.80 -6.72 -1.60
N ASP A 120 23.01 -7.04 -2.04
CA ASP A 120 23.35 -7.61 -3.34
C ASP A 120 22.64 -8.93 -3.70
N ASN A 121 22.02 -9.60 -2.72
CA ASN A 121 21.21 -10.80 -2.90
C ASN A 121 19.70 -10.51 -2.75
N GLY A 122 19.31 -9.23 -2.70
CA GLY A 122 17.92 -8.79 -2.61
C GLY A 122 17.30 -8.92 -1.20
N TRP A 123 18.07 -9.28 -0.17
CA TRP A 123 17.52 -9.41 1.20
C TRP A 123 17.22 -8.05 1.82
N ILE A 124 16.06 -7.96 2.45
CA ILE A 124 15.58 -6.76 3.14
C ILE A 124 16.12 -6.72 4.58
N TYR A 125 16.61 -5.56 4.98
CA TYR A 125 17.02 -5.26 6.36
C TYR A 125 16.40 -3.93 6.78
N THR A 126 15.81 -3.89 7.97
CA THR A 126 15.20 -2.67 8.52
C THR A 126 16.07 -2.10 9.61
N MET A 127 16.47 -0.84 9.48
CA MET A 127 16.98 -0.02 10.56
C MET A 127 15.81 0.73 11.20
N ASP A 128 15.55 0.42 12.47
CA ASP A 128 14.57 1.14 13.27
C ASP A 128 15.20 2.38 13.91
N ASN A 129 14.33 3.26 14.39
CA ASN A 129 14.67 4.52 15.04
C ASN A 129 15.45 5.51 14.14
N ALA A 130 15.18 5.51 12.84
CA ALA A 130 15.82 6.38 11.84
C ALA A 130 15.50 7.87 12.07
N SER A 131 14.38 8.20 12.72
CA SER A 131 13.99 9.58 13.04
C SER A 131 14.51 10.05 14.41
N GLN A 132 15.13 9.16 15.21
CA GLN A 132 15.59 9.42 16.58
C GLN A 132 17.13 9.51 16.64
N HIS A 133 17.67 9.45 17.86
CA HIS A 133 19.10 9.50 18.15
C HIS A 133 19.90 8.39 17.46
N PRO A 134 21.05 8.69 16.83
CA PRO A 134 21.94 7.67 16.30
C PRO A 134 22.30 6.54 17.27
N LEU A 135 22.35 6.81 18.58
CA LEU A 135 22.66 5.81 19.63
C LEU A 135 21.61 4.70 19.79
N VAL A 136 20.36 4.94 19.38
CA VAL A 136 19.27 3.95 19.57
C VAL A 136 18.91 3.22 18.28
N ARG A 137 19.52 3.60 17.15
CA ARG A 137 19.34 2.92 15.87
C ARG A 137 19.82 1.48 15.98
N ASN A 138 18.99 0.57 15.51
CA ASN A 138 19.28 -0.86 15.51
C ASN A 138 18.71 -1.50 14.25
N TRP A 139 19.18 -2.70 13.94
CA TRP A 139 18.91 -3.37 12.68
C TRP A 139 18.20 -4.70 12.92
N THR A 140 17.35 -5.09 11.98
CA THR A 140 16.73 -6.41 11.93
C THR A 140 16.62 -6.92 10.50
N SER A 141 16.64 -8.24 10.34
CA SER A 141 16.24 -8.92 9.09
C SER A 141 14.84 -9.53 9.20
N ALA A 142 14.20 -9.42 10.37
CA ALA A 142 12.93 -10.05 10.71
C ALA A 142 11.79 -9.55 9.81
N TRP A 143 11.33 -10.42 8.91
CA TRP A 143 10.19 -10.20 8.02
C TRP A 143 9.50 -11.54 7.81
N GLY A 144 8.17 -11.56 7.92
CA GLY A 144 7.35 -12.69 7.55
C GLY A 144 6.50 -13.23 8.69
N ALA A 145 5.42 -13.90 8.29
CA ALA A 145 4.43 -14.44 9.21
C ALA A 145 4.95 -15.57 10.12
N PRO A 146 4.32 -15.71 11.31
CA PRO A 146 3.44 -14.71 11.92
C PRO A 146 4.26 -13.60 12.56
N LEU A 147 3.80 -12.35 12.45
CA LEU A 147 4.29 -11.25 13.29
C LEU A 147 5.83 -11.17 13.30
N TRP A 148 6.45 -10.91 12.14
CA TRP A 148 7.91 -10.75 11.97
C TRP A 148 8.77 -11.92 12.50
N ALA A 149 8.19 -13.07 12.84
CA ALA A 149 8.95 -14.24 13.30
C ALA A 149 9.67 -14.98 12.16
N GLY A 150 9.42 -14.57 10.91
CA GLY A 150 10.13 -15.06 9.74
C GLY A 150 11.62 -14.69 9.75
N PRO A 151 12.49 -15.54 9.16
CA PRO A 151 13.93 -15.32 9.15
C PRO A 151 14.35 -14.15 8.26
N GLY A 152 13.43 -13.62 7.43
CA GLY A 152 13.63 -12.49 6.53
C GLY A 152 12.97 -12.70 5.17
N ARG A 153 12.97 -11.65 4.36
CA ARG A 153 12.33 -11.60 3.04
C ARG A 153 13.25 -10.93 2.03
N GLN A 154 13.14 -11.35 0.77
CA GLN A 154 13.73 -10.65 -0.35
C GLN A 154 12.77 -9.59 -0.90
N LEU A 155 13.32 -8.55 -1.52
CA LEU A 155 12.55 -7.53 -2.22
C LEU A 155 11.66 -8.17 -3.29
N PRO A 156 10.35 -7.89 -3.30
CA PRO A 156 9.49 -8.31 -4.40
C PRO A 156 9.89 -7.56 -5.68
N GLY A 157 10.14 -8.28 -6.76
CA GLY A 157 10.53 -7.69 -8.05
C GLY A 157 11.99 -7.22 -8.12
N ASP A 158 12.38 -6.73 -9.29
CA ASP A 158 13.78 -6.42 -9.66
C ASP A 158 13.94 -5.02 -10.27
N ARG A 159 12.92 -4.17 -10.15
CA ARG A 159 12.90 -2.85 -10.78
C ARG A 159 13.64 -1.82 -9.94
N PRO A 160 14.64 -1.11 -10.49
CA PRO A 160 15.44 -0.15 -9.73
C PRO A 160 14.60 0.95 -9.06
N ASN A 161 13.69 1.60 -9.80
CA ASN A 161 12.79 2.64 -9.29
C ASN A 161 11.40 2.09 -8.93
N GLY A 162 11.33 0.79 -8.66
CA GLY A 162 10.08 0.06 -8.55
C GLY A 162 9.58 -0.13 -7.13
N TRP A 163 10.33 0.24 -6.09
CA TRP A 163 9.95 -0.08 -4.71
C TRP A 163 10.19 1.09 -3.77
N ALA A 164 9.44 1.11 -2.68
CA ALA A 164 9.62 2.08 -1.60
C ALA A 164 9.12 1.50 -0.29
N LEU A 165 9.66 2.00 0.81
CA LEU A 165 9.14 1.81 2.16
C LEU A 165 8.06 2.85 2.43
N SER A 166 6.99 2.42 3.08
CA SER A 166 5.92 3.27 3.61
C SER A 166 5.66 2.88 5.06
N VAL A 167 5.72 3.87 5.96
CA VAL A 167 5.46 3.72 7.38
C VAL A 167 4.49 4.81 7.83
N SER A 168 3.34 4.42 8.36
CA SER A 168 2.56 5.30 9.22
C SER A 168 2.80 4.89 10.67
N SER A 169 3.35 5.77 11.51
CA SER A 169 3.50 5.54 12.94
C SER A 169 2.54 6.37 13.79
N PRO A 170 2.27 5.98 15.05
CA PRO A 170 1.51 6.80 15.99
C PRO A 170 2.25 8.10 16.41
N TRP A 171 3.51 8.29 15.99
CA TRP A 171 4.33 9.43 16.41
C TRP A 171 4.46 10.53 15.34
N ASP A 172 4.71 10.17 14.08
CA ASP A 172 4.84 11.15 12.98
C ASP A 172 3.53 11.39 12.24
N THR A 173 3.00 10.36 11.57
CA THR A 173 1.77 10.49 10.78
C THR A 173 0.53 10.55 11.67
N GLN A 174 0.50 9.75 12.74
CA GLN A 174 -0.54 9.67 13.79
C GLN A 174 -1.92 9.17 13.34
N THR A 175 -2.40 9.65 12.20
CA THR A 175 -3.76 9.36 11.72
C THR A 175 -3.82 9.13 10.22
N PHE A 176 -4.83 8.38 9.81
CA PHE A 176 -5.20 8.17 8.41
C PHE A 176 -6.68 8.52 8.18
N ALA A 177 -7.11 8.59 6.91
CA ALA A 177 -8.50 8.83 6.56
C ALA A 177 -9.11 7.62 5.84
N ASP A 178 -10.36 7.29 6.15
CA ASP A 178 -11.16 6.33 5.39
C ASP A 178 -11.71 6.95 4.08
N ILE A 179 -12.46 6.16 3.29
CA ILE A 179 -13.07 6.62 2.02
C ILE A 179 -14.02 7.80 2.20
N ALA A 180 -14.67 7.92 3.37
CA ALA A 180 -15.57 9.02 3.70
C ALA A 180 -14.84 10.25 4.26
N GLY A 181 -13.50 10.20 4.35
CA GLY A 181 -12.67 11.27 4.90
C GLY A 181 -12.67 11.34 6.43
N ARG A 182 -13.19 10.33 7.14
CA ARG A 182 -13.14 10.27 8.61
C ARG A 182 -11.74 9.95 9.07
N ILE A 183 -11.34 10.55 10.19
CA ILE A 183 -10.01 10.37 10.76
C ILE A 183 -10.01 9.16 11.70
N HIS A 184 -9.00 8.31 11.51
CA HIS A 184 -8.71 7.10 12.29
C HIS A 184 -7.26 7.14 12.79
N PHE A 185 -6.97 6.39 13.86
CA PHE A 185 -5.65 6.39 14.48
C PHE A 185 -4.79 5.23 14.00
N VAL A 186 -3.53 5.54 13.70
CA VAL A 186 -2.54 4.52 13.35
C VAL A 186 -2.32 3.57 14.53
N GLY A 187 -2.22 2.27 14.23
CA GLY A 187 -1.96 1.21 15.20
C GLY A 187 -0.66 1.41 15.99
N PHE A 188 -0.59 0.91 17.23
CA PHE A 188 0.65 0.95 18.02
C PHE A 188 1.80 0.16 17.39
N GLY A 189 1.49 -0.84 16.56
CA GLY A 189 2.48 -1.61 15.78
C GLY A 189 3.00 -0.88 14.53
N LYS A 190 2.57 0.37 14.30
CA LYS A 190 2.72 1.09 13.02
C LYS A 190 1.95 0.38 11.90
N MET A 191 1.89 1.02 10.73
CA MET A 191 1.36 0.46 9.49
C MET A 191 2.50 0.48 8.48
N THR A 192 3.11 -0.68 8.23
CA THR A 192 4.38 -0.77 7.50
C THR A 192 4.27 -1.67 6.31
N MET A 193 4.51 -1.08 5.14
CA MET A 193 4.50 -1.80 3.87
C MET A 193 5.70 -1.43 3.04
N LEU A 194 6.18 -2.41 2.28
CA LEU A 194 7.15 -2.22 1.21
C LEU A 194 6.47 -2.59 -0.11
N PRO A 195 5.74 -1.66 -0.75
CA PRO A 195 5.25 -1.84 -2.12
C PRO A 195 6.39 -1.89 -3.14
N ALA A 196 6.24 -2.78 -4.11
CA ALA A 196 7.14 -2.94 -5.24
C ALA A 196 6.38 -3.27 -6.54
N LEU A 197 6.83 -2.67 -7.64
CA LEU A 197 6.37 -2.93 -8.98
C LEU A 197 6.87 -4.32 -9.42
N THR A 198 5.94 -5.19 -9.79
CA THR A 198 6.22 -6.55 -10.27
C THR A 198 5.66 -6.77 -11.67
N GLY A 199 6.08 -7.87 -12.31
CA GLY A 199 5.70 -8.18 -13.69
C GLY A 199 6.09 -7.08 -14.69
N ASP A 200 5.14 -6.69 -15.53
CA ASP A 200 5.31 -5.61 -16.51
C ASP A 200 5.06 -4.21 -15.92
N GLY A 201 4.85 -4.10 -14.60
CA GLY A 201 4.60 -2.83 -13.90
C GLY A 201 3.14 -2.54 -13.65
N SER A 202 2.25 -3.42 -14.11
CA SER A 202 0.82 -3.36 -13.79
C SER A 202 0.48 -3.84 -12.39
N ARG A 203 1.39 -4.60 -11.76
CA ARG A 203 1.21 -5.20 -10.43
C ARG A 203 2.01 -4.44 -9.39
N ILE A 204 1.43 -4.30 -8.20
CA ILE A 204 2.06 -3.64 -7.05
C ILE A 204 1.96 -4.59 -5.86
N THR A 205 2.92 -5.52 -5.80
CA THR A 205 3.08 -6.45 -4.69
C THR A 205 3.62 -5.70 -3.48
N TYR A 206 3.18 -6.04 -2.27
CA TYR A 206 3.81 -5.49 -1.08
C TYR A 206 4.30 -6.58 -0.14
N ALA A 207 5.43 -6.29 0.50
CA ALA A 207 5.85 -6.99 1.70
C ALA A 207 5.35 -6.25 2.93
N ASP A 208 4.91 -7.01 3.92
CA ASP A 208 4.55 -6.53 5.24
C ASP A 208 5.26 -7.43 6.26
N PRO A 209 5.87 -6.89 7.33
CA PRO A 209 6.63 -7.70 8.29
C PRO A 209 5.79 -8.79 8.99
N TRP A 210 4.47 -8.65 9.03
CA TRP A 210 3.54 -9.55 9.72
C TRP A 210 2.96 -10.63 8.81
N LEU A 211 2.95 -10.40 7.49
CA LEU A 211 2.32 -11.25 6.50
C LEU A 211 3.26 -12.34 5.94
N PRO A 212 2.73 -13.42 5.34
CA PRO A 212 3.54 -14.44 4.68
C PRO A 212 4.49 -13.88 3.61
N ASN A 213 5.68 -14.48 3.51
CA ASN A 213 6.68 -14.16 2.49
C ASN A 213 6.41 -14.95 1.21
N ASP A 214 5.33 -14.61 0.50
CA ASP A 214 4.81 -15.40 -0.62
C ASP A 214 4.40 -14.58 -1.87
N ASP A 215 4.61 -13.26 -1.82
CA ASP A 215 4.32 -12.30 -2.90
C ASP A 215 2.85 -12.30 -3.38
N SER A 216 1.92 -12.80 -2.55
CA SER A 216 0.50 -12.93 -2.92
C SER A 216 -0.36 -11.72 -2.60
N TYR A 217 0.13 -10.78 -1.80
CA TYR A 217 -0.55 -9.54 -1.42
C TYR A 217 -0.17 -8.39 -2.33
N GLU A 218 -1.16 -7.61 -2.76
CA GLU A 218 -0.98 -6.47 -3.65
C GLU A 218 -1.91 -5.33 -3.30
N ILE A 219 -1.47 -4.10 -3.57
CA ILE A 219 -2.30 -2.89 -3.45
C ILE A 219 -3.38 -2.89 -4.55
N GLY A 220 -3.07 -3.48 -5.71
CA GLY A 220 -3.84 -3.33 -6.95
C GLY A 220 -3.52 -1.99 -7.63
N GLY A 221 -3.17 -2.03 -8.91
CA GLY A 221 -2.77 -0.85 -9.69
C GLY A 221 -3.95 -0.01 -10.21
N PRO A 222 -3.71 1.22 -10.71
CA PRO A 222 -4.75 2.03 -11.34
C PRO A 222 -5.43 1.32 -12.52
N LEU A 223 -6.63 1.80 -12.87
CA LEU A 223 -7.40 1.30 -14.02
C LEU A 223 -7.66 -0.21 -13.96
N GLY A 224 -8.08 -0.68 -12.78
CA GLY A 224 -8.40 -2.09 -12.53
C GLY A 224 -7.17 -3.00 -12.54
N GLY A 225 -6.03 -2.52 -12.04
CA GLY A 225 -4.78 -3.31 -11.99
C GLY A 225 -4.06 -3.45 -13.33
N ARG A 226 -4.36 -2.57 -14.31
CA ARG A 226 -3.83 -2.68 -15.68
C ARG A 226 -2.84 -1.59 -16.05
N PHE A 227 -2.76 -0.51 -15.26
CA PHE A 227 -1.86 0.60 -15.50
C PHE A 227 -0.40 0.17 -15.33
N GLN A 228 0.40 0.21 -16.41
CA GLN A 228 1.81 -0.14 -16.39
C GLN A 228 2.65 1.03 -15.84
N ALA A 229 2.98 0.97 -14.54
CA ALA A 229 3.88 1.92 -13.91
C ALA A 229 5.36 1.62 -14.26
N GLU A 230 6.14 2.68 -14.38
CA GLU A 230 7.60 2.65 -14.54
C GLU A 230 8.31 3.07 -13.26
N SER A 231 7.65 3.87 -12.40
CA SER A 231 8.23 4.39 -11.17
C SER A 231 7.23 4.35 -10.04
N LEU A 232 7.73 4.08 -8.83
CA LEU A 232 6.95 4.02 -7.60
C LEU A 232 7.67 4.75 -6.47
N SER A 233 6.89 5.47 -5.66
CA SER A 233 7.31 5.98 -4.37
C SER A 233 6.18 5.77 -3.36
N ALA A 234 6.50 5.65 -2.08
CA ALA A 234 5.50 5.51 -1.04
C ALA A 234 5.91 6.22 0.25
N ALA A 235 4.93 6.69 1.01
CA ALA A 235 5.11 7.21 2.36
C ALA A 235 3.78 7.34 3.10
N GLY A 236 3.73 7.05 4.40
CA GLY A 236 2.56 7.26 5.25
C GLY A 236 1.29 6.62 4.67
N SER A 237 1.43 5.37 4.22
CA SER A 237 0.42 4.55 3.52
C SER A 237 -0.10 5.14 2.21
N THR A 238 0.60 6.12 1.64
CA THR A 238 0.30 6.70 0.33
C THR A 238 1.28 6.16 -0.71
N THR A 239 0.78 5.43 -1.70
CA THR A 239 1.56 4.98 -2.86
C THR A 239 1.39 5.98 -4.00
N PHE A 240 2.48 6.33 -4.67
CA PHE A 240 2.56 7.24 -5.81
C PHE A 240 3.23 6.52 -6.98
N VAL A 241 2.54 6.41 -8.11
CA VAL A 241 3.04 5.73 -9.31
C VAL A 241 2.98 6.63 -10.54
N MET A 242 3.86 6.34 -11.51
CA MET A 242 3.91 7.03 -12.79
C MET A 242 4.23 6.05 -13.92
N ASN A 243 3.57 6.21 -15.09
CA ASN A 243 3.90 5.45 -16.30
C ASN A 243 4.96 6.17 -17.16
N LYS A 244 5.36 5.54 -18.26
CA LYS A 244 6.30 6.09 -19.26
C LYS A 244 5.85 7.38 -19.97
N TYR A 245 4.58 7.77 -19.80
CA TYR A 245 4.01 8.98 -20.38
C TYR A 245 3.85 10.12 -19.36
N GLY A 246 4.30 9.92 -18.12
CA GLY A 246 4.16 10.90 -17.04
C GLY A 246 2.74 11.00 -16.49
N ASP A 247 1.86 10.03 -16.76
CA ASP A 247 0.56 9.95 -16.10
C ASP A 247 0.76 9.38 -14.70
N MET A 248 0.10 10.01 -13.73
CA MET A 248 0.46 9.87 -12.33
C MET A 248 -0.79 9.57 -11.51
N TYR A 249 -0.65 8.64 -10.57
CA TYR A 249 -1.73 8.28 -9.65
C TYR A 249 -1.21 8.13 -8.23
N THR A 250 -2.03 8.50 -7.26
CA THR A 250 -1.77 8.23 -5.85
C THR A 250 -2.91 7.44 -5.23
N ARG A 251 -2.60 6.60 -4.25
CA ARG A 251 -3.61 5.88 -3.48
C ARG A 251 -3.18 5.76 -2.03
N THR A 252 -4.11 6.06 -1.12
CA THR A 252 -3.95 5.75 0.30
C THR A 252 -4.45 4.33 0.54
N PHE A 253 -3.54 3.43 0.89
CA PHE A 253 -3.83 2.02 1.12
C PHE A 253 -2.82 1.47 2.11
N ASP A 254 -3.31 0.69 3.07
CA ASP A 254 -2.52 -0.13 3.97
C ASP A 254 -3.29 -1.41 4.30
N PHE A 255 -2.60 -2.47 4.70
CA PHE A 255 -3.25 -3.70 5.14
C PHE A 255 -4.23 -3.43 6.30
N ASP A 256 -3.81 -2.59 7.25
CA ASP A 256 -4.61 -2.22 8.43
C ASP A 256 -5.75 -1.25 8.12
N SER A 257 -5.68 -0.49 7.03
CA SER A 257 -6.70 0.51 6.68
C SER A 257 -7.68 0.05 5.60
N SER A 258 -7.45 -1.12 4.99
CA SER A 258 -8.14 -1.55 3.76
C SER A 258 -9.23 -2.59 3.96
N GLY A 259 -9.49 -3.01 5.19
CA GLY A 259 -10.44 -4.09 5.50
C GLY A 259 -9.79 -5.46 5.67
N SER A 260 -8.46 -5.52 5.60
CA SER A 260 -7.72 -6.77 5.62
C SER A 260 -7.32 -7.25 7.02
N ASP A 261 -7.17 -6.35 7.99
CA ASP A 261 -6.82 -6.67 9.37
C ASP A 261 -8.01 -6.60 10.34
N SER A 262 -8.95 -7.54 10.22
CA SER A 262 -10.15 -7.56 11.06
C SER A 262 -9.91 -8.10 12.48
N ILE A 263 -8.67 -8.41 12.83
CA ILE A 263 -8.29 -8.83 14.19
C ILE A 263 -8.11 -7.62 15.10
N PHE A 264 -7.46 -6.57 14.59
CA PHE A 264 -7.10 -5.39 15.39
C PHE A 264 -7.99 -4.17 15.10
N PHE A 265 -8.67 -4.12 13.95
CA PHE A 265 -9.51 -2.99 13.54
C PHE A 265 -10.96 -3.38 13.26
N ARG A 266 -11.85 -2.38 13.35
CA ARG A 266 -13.27 -2.50 12.99
C ARG A 266 -13.51 -1.86 11.63
N TYR A 267 -14.19 -2.58 10.75
CA TYR A 267 -14.56 -2.09 9.43
C TYR A 267 -16.07 -2.13 9.22
N SER A 268 -16.58 -1.31 8.31
CA SER A 268 -17.97 -1.38 7.88
C SER A 268 -18.12 -1.00 6.42
N TRP A 269 -18.98 -1.73 5.71
CA TRP A 269 -19.45 -1.33 4.38
C TRP A 269 -20.55 -0.28 4.46
N ASP A 270 -21.23 -0.17 5.60
CA ASP A 270 -22.31 0.79 5.79
C ASP A 270 -21.76 2.20 6.03
N ASP A 271 -22.54 3.21 5.65
CA ASP A 271 -22.28 4.59 6.04
C ASP A 271 -22.19 4.73 7.58
N GLN A 272 -21.11 5.33 8.07
CA GLN A 272 -20.88 5.61 9.49
C GLN A 272 -21.09 7.09 9.86
N SER A 273 -21.75 7.88 9.01
CA SER A 273 -21.94 9.34 9.23
C SER A 273 -22.79 9.68 10.45
N ASP A 274 -23.55 8.73 10.99
CA ASP A 274 -24.32 8.86 12.23
C ASP A 274 -23.47 8.65 13.50
N LYS A 275 -22.23 8.18 13.36
CA LYS A 275 -21.31 7.92 14.47
C LYS A 275 -20.14 8.90 14.49
N PRO A 276 -19.70 9.34 15.68
CA PRO A 276 -18.49 10.15 15.80
C PRO A 276 -17.22 9.32 15.54
N SER A 277 -16.17 9.97 15.03
CA SER A 277 -14.81 9.42 15.08
C SER A 277 -14.39 9.19 16.54
N ALA A 278 -13.67 8.10 16.78
CA ALA A 278 -13.08 7.85 18.09
C ALA A 278 -12.02 8.92 18.42
N PRO A 279 -11.80 9.26 19.70
CA PRO A 279 -10.78 10.22 20.11
C PRO A 279 -9.36 9.62 20.15
N ASN A 280 -9.22 8.30 20.08
CA ASN A 280 -7.96 7.55 20.04
C ASN A 280 -8.22 6.08 19.66
N LEU A 281 -7.14 5.36 19.33
CA LEU A 281 -7.17 3.95 18.93
C LEU A 281 -7.86 3.03 19.96
N VAL A 282 -7.65 3.23 21.27
CA VAL A 282 -8.23 2.34 22.30
C VAL A 282 -9.76 2.43 22.31
N VAL A 283 -10.30 3.65 22.23
CA VAL A 283 -11.75 3.85 22.13
C VAL A 283 -12.25 3.33 20.79
N GLU A 284 -11.51 3.54 19.72
CA GLU A 284 -11.87 3.04 18.39
C GLU A 284 -12.02 1.52 18.36
N THR A 285 -11.13 0.77 19.01
CA THR A 285 -11.21 -0.69 19.05
C THR A 285 -12.36 -1.20 19.92
N LEU A 286 -12.62 -0.55 21.07
CA LEU A 286 -13.51 -1.11 22.10
C LEU A 286 -14.94 -0.55 22.10
N ASP A 287 -15.14 0.70 21.68
CA ASP A 287 -16.43 1.39 21.74
C ASP A 287 -17.14 1.42 20.38
N ARG A 288 -18.15 0.56 20.25
CA ARG A 288 -18.96 0.44 19.03
C ARG A 288 -19.89 1.62 18.75
N SER A 289 -20.02 2.56 19.68
CA SER A 289 -20.72 3.83 19.42
C SER A 289 -19.90 4.78 18.55
N THR A 290 -18.61 4.52 18.35
CA THR A 290 -17.74 5.26 17.42
C THR A 290 -17.71 4.61 16.04
N ALA A 291 -17.49 5.43 15.01
CA ALA A 291 -17.41 5.00 13.62
C ALA A 291 -16.33 3.91 13.45
N ALA A 292 -16.69 2.85 12.71
CA ALA A 292 -15.71 1.91 12.18
C ALA A 292 -15.03 2.52 10.94
N ILE A 293 -13.89 1.95 10.51
CA ILE A 293 -13.25 2.32 9.25
C ILE A 293 -14.20 1.97 8.10
N GLN A 294 -14.64 2.95 7.32
CA GLN A 294 -15.55 2.69 6.22
C GLN A 294 -14.82 2.11 5.00
N LEU A 295 -15.39 1.04 4.45
CA LEU A 295 -14.96 0.34 3.25
C LEU A 295 -15.81 0.77 2.02
N PRO A 296 -15.33 0.55 0.79
CA PRO A 296 -14.02 0.00 0.40
C PRO A 296 -12.84 0.93 0.76
N ALA A 297 -11.62 0.40 0.68
CA ALA A 297 -10.42 1.23 0.74
C ALA A 297 -10.43 2.32 -0.37
N PRO A 298 -9.86 3.52 -0.13
CA PRO A 298 -9.76 4.58 -1.13
C PRO A 298 -9.21 4.11 -2.48
N ASP A 299 -9.80 4.60 -3.57
CA ASP A 299 -9.36 4.29 -4.93
C ASP A 299 -8.19 5.18 -5.37
N TRP A 300 -7.61 4.88 -6.54
CA TRP A 300 -6.56 5.66 -7.16
C TRP A 300 -7.06 7.04 -7.61
N VAL A 301 -6.34 8.07 -7.19
CA VAL A 301 -6.58 9.46 -7.58
C VAL A 301 -5.57 9.85 -8.65
N TYR A 302 -6.07 10.25 -9.83
CA TYR A 302 -5.24 10.80 -10.89
C TYR A 302 -4.66 12.15 -10.49
N GLN A 303 -3.37 12.35 -10.76
CA GLN A 303 -2.66 13.60 -10.50
C GLN A 303 -2.53 14.41 -11.80
N PRO A 304 -2.66 15.75 -11.75
CA PRO A 304 -2.57 16.60 -12.93
C PRO A 304 -1.20 16.47 -13.62
N LYS A 305 -1.17 16.69 -14.93
CA LYS A 305 0.09 16.67 -15.71
C LYS A 305 1.01 17.80 -15.26
N ILE A 306 2.31 17.51 -15.26
CA ILE A 306 3.35 18.51 -15.08
C ILE A 306 3.54 19.28 -16.39
N PRO A 307 3.59 20.62 -16.39
CA PRO A 307 3.67 21.44 -17.60
C PRO A 307 5.11 21.55 -18.19
N GLY A 308 5.98 20.58 -17.94
CA GLY A 308 7.38 20.60 -18.38
C GLY A 308 7.99 19.21 -18.48
N GLU A 309 9.31 19.16 -18.60
CA GLU A 309 10.03 17.89 -18.71
C GLU A 309 10.22 17.26 -17.33
N ILE A 310 10.13 15.93 -17.29
CA ILE A 310 10.26 15.13 -16.08
C ILE A 310 11.08 13.87 -16.33
N THR A 311 11.57 13.27 -15.25
CA THR A 311 12.29 11.99 -15.24
C THR A 311 11.52 10.96 -14.41
N SER A 312 12.00 9.72 -14.41
CA SER A 312 11.47 8.60 -13.62
C SER A 312 11.65 8.76 -12.10
N ALA A 313 12.36 9.78 -11.62
CA ALA A 313 12.58 9.97 -10.18
C ALA A 313 11.39 10.71 -9.56
N ILE A 314 10.54 9.98 -8.84
CA ILE A 314 9.36 10.50 -8.16
C ILE A 314 9.45 10.27 -6.64
N SER A 315 8.81 11.14 -5.86
CA SER A 315 8.78 11.04 -4.40
C SER A 315 7.44 11.49 -3.83
N VAL A 316 6.93 10.79 -2.82
CA VAL A 316 5.85 11.26 -1.93
C VAL A 316 6.35 11.21 -0.51
N HIS A 317 6.28 12.26 0.31
CA HIS A 317 6.82 12.19 1.67
C HIS A 317 5.98 12.96 2.69
N SER A 318 6.01 12.50 3.94
CA SER A 318 5.31 13.14 5.07
C SER A 318 5.87 14.54 5.37
N LEU A 319 4.96 15.50 5.51
CA LEU A 319 5.24 16.84 6.04
C LEU A 319 4.89 16.94 7.55
N GLY A 320 4.46 15.85 8.17
CA GLY A 320 4.06 15.74 9.57
C GLY A 320 2.66 15.14 9.76
N PRO A 321 2.05 15.35 10.95
CA PRO A 321 0.82 14.65 11.34
C PRO A 321 -0.39 14.89 10.43
N GLY A 322 -1.14 13.82 10.17
CA GLY A 322 -2.42 13.82 9.47
C GLY A 322 -2.33 13.34 8.01
N PRO A 323 -3.39 12.71 7.47
CA PRO A 323 -3.35 11.92 6.22
C PRO A 323 -2.99 12.69 4.94
N ASN A 324 -3.32 13.98 4.86
CA ASN A 324 -3.11 14.77 3.64
C ASN A 324 -1.83 15.61 3.69
N ARG A 325 -1.04 15.52 4.76
CA ARG A 325 0.20 16.26 4.93
C ARG A 325 1.35 15.54 4.22
N ARG A 326 1.28 15.50 2.89
CA ARG A 326 2.33 14.96 2.03
C ARG A 326 2.62 15.89 0.87
N GLU A 327 3.88 15.93 0.45
CA GLU A 327 4.32 16.58 -0.78
C GLU A 327 4.69 15.52 -1.82
N LEU A 328 4.21 15.71 -3.04
CA LEU A 328 4.65 14.99 -4.22
C LEU A 328 5.79 15.77 -4.88
N ARG A 329 6.85 15.08 -5.29
CA ARG A 329 7.94 15.63 -6.08
C ARG A 329 8.21 14.75 -7.30
N VAL A 330 8.56 15.39 -8.41
CA VAL A 330 8.99 14.73 -9.64
C VAL A 330 10.21 15.48 -10.16
N GLU A 331 11.34 14.80 -10.29
CA GLU A 331 12.54 15.40 -10.87
C GLU A 331 12.28 15.81 -12.33
N GLY A 332 12.84 16.95 -12.74
CA GLY A 332 12.61 17.45 -14.08
C GLY A 332 13.33 18.75 -14.42
N ARG A 333 12.88 19.38 -15.49
CA ARG A 333 13.48 20.58 -16.06
C ARG A 333 12.43 21.64 -16.39
N ARG A 334 12.76 22.89 -16.13
CA ARG A 334 12.03 24.06 -16.64
C ARG A 334 13.03 25.05 -17.23
N ASP A 335 12.80 25.51 -18.45
CA ASP A 335 13.63 26.53 -19.12
C ASP A 335 15.15 26.23 -19.09
N ALA A 336 15.51 24.96 -19.30
CA ALA A 336 16.88 24.42 -19.25
C ALA A 336 17.53 24.29 -17.86
N GLU A 337 16.88 24.71 -16.78
CA GLU A 337 17.35 24.50 -15.41
C GLU A 337 16.82 23.18 -14.84
N SER A 338 17.72 22.34 -14.29
CA SER A 338 17.34 21.12 -13.59
C SER A 338 16.84 21.42 -12.18
N GLY A 339 15.91 20.61 -11.71
CA GLY A 339 15.26 20.77 -10.43
C GLY A 339 14.20 19.70 -10.21
N PHE A 340 13.17 20.06 -9.45
CA PHE A 340 12.01 19.19 -9.25
C PHE A 340 10.72 19.99 -9.28
N TRP A 341 9.69 19.37 -9.85
CA TRP A 341 8.31 19.78 -9.74
C TRP A 341 7.75 19.30 -8.43
N HIS A 342 6.97 20.11 -7.73
CA HIS A 342 6.34 19.71 -6.48
C HIS A 342 4.95 20.30 -6.29
N LYS A 343 4.15 19.61 -5.46
CA LYS A 343 2.84 20.06 -4.99
C LYS A 343 2.43 19.27 -3.75
N ASP A 344 1.48 19.81 -2.99
CA ASP A 344 0.79 19.03 -1.95
C ASP A 344 0.00 17.87 -2.59
N LEU A 345 -0.18 16.77 -1.84
CA LEU A 345 -0.90 15.57 -2.29
C LEU A 345 -2.27 15.90 -2.90
N VAL A 346 -3.05 16.75 -2.21
CA VAL A 346 -4.38 17.21 -2.64
C VAL A 346 -4.36 18.53 -3.41
N GLY A 347 -3.18 19.10 -3.66
CA GLY A 347 -3.00 20.34 -4.43
C GLY A 347 -3.21 20.12 -5.93
N GLY A 348 -3.75 21.14 -6.62
CA GLY A 348 -4.07 21.05 -8.05
C GLY A 348 -3.01 21.59 -9.02
N ALA A 349 -1.97 22.26 -8.52
CA ALA A 349 -0.97 22.95 -9.35
C ALA A 349 0.44 22.50 -8.98
N TRP A 350 1.29 22.35 -10.00
CA TRP A 350 2.71 22.04 -9.86
C TRP A 350 3.54 23.32 -9.85
N GLU A 351 4.45 23.40 -8.89
CA GLU A 351 5.50 24.42 -8.80
C GLU A 351 6.86 23.79 -9.15
N PHE A 352 7.84 24.60 -9.52
CA PHE A 352 9.18 24.12 -9.86
C PHE A 352 10.24 24.83 -9.04
N THR A 353 11.08 24.03 -8.38
CA THR A 353 12.24 24.50 -7.62
C THR A 353 13.53 24.11 -8.35
N PRO A 354 14.33 25.08 -8.84
CA PRO A 354 15.60 24.79 -9.48
C PRO A 354 16.64 24.36 -8.44
N THR A 355 17.49 23.39 -8.82
CA THR A 355 18.57 22.89 -7.96
C THR A 355 19.92 22.91 -8.66
N GLY A 356 19.94 22.85 -10.01
CA GLY A 356 21.17 22.68 -10.78
C GLY A 356 21.84 21.32 -10.61
N ALA A 357 21.21 20.38 -9.90
CA ALA A 357 21.72 19.03 -9.69
C ALA A 357 21.66 18.21 -10.99
N ALA A 358 22.52 17.20 -11.10
CA ALA A 358 22.43 16.21 -12.16
C ALA A 358 21.19 15.34 -11.96
N PHE A 359 20.58 14.88 -13.06
CA PHE A 359 19.43 14.00 -13.01
C PHE A 359 19.78 12.62 -12.43
N LEU A 360 18.91 12.13 -11.56
CA LEU A 360 18.96 10.81 -10.95
C LEU A 360 18.07 9.81 -11.71
N GLY A 361 16.97 10.28 -12.30
CA GLY A 361 16.04 9.48 -13.08
C GLY A 361 16.33 9.48 -14.59
N SER A 362 15.62 8.60 -15.31
CA SER A 362 15.64 8.55 -16.77
C SER A 362 14.56 9.47 -17.36
N PRO A 363 14.76 10.10 -18.53
CA PRO A 363 13.74 10.95 -19.16
C PRO A 363 12.42 10.22 -19.43
N ILE A 364 11.29 10.92 -19.24
CA ILE A 364 9.92 10.41 -19.47
C ILE A 364 9.25 11.17 -20.61
N ASP A 365 8.45 10.48 -21.44
CA ASP A 365 7.68 11.07 -22.55
C ASP A 365 6.41 11.77 -22.03
N ASN A 366 6.61 12.88 -21.31
CA ASN A 366 5.52 13.60 -20.66
C ASN A 366 4.66 14.41 -21.65
N ALA A 367 3.74 13.72 -22.32
CA ALA A 367 2.72 14.35 -23.15
C ALA A 367 1.84 15.30 -22.31
N SER A 368 1.28 16.35 -22.91
CA SER A 368 0.40 17.29 -22.19
C SER A 368 -1.00 16.73 -21.89
N THR A 369 -1.37 15.62 -22.52
CA THR A 369 -2.65 14.94 -22.36
C THR A 369 -2.50 13.65 -21.57
N ASN A 370 -3.58 13.20 -20.92
CA ASN A 370 -3.63 11.89 -20.26
C ASN A 370 -3.47 10.77 -21.31
N ARG A 371 -2.53 9.85 -21.08
CA ARG A 371 -2.26 8.67 -21.91
C ARG A 371 -2.29 7.36 -21.11
N SER A 372 -2.96 7.35 -19.95
CA SER A 372 -2.96 6.22 -19.01
C SER A 372 -3.47 4.92 -19.63
N THR A 373 -4.30 5.01 -20.67
CA THR A 373 -4.94 3.87 -21.34
C THR A 373 -4.18 3.34 -22.55
N ASP A 374 -3.10 4.00 -22.98
CA ASP A 374 -2.39 3.67 -24.22
C ASP A 374 -1.60 2.36 -24.12
N THR A 375 -1.20 1.97 -22.90
CA THR A 375 -0.42 0.76 -22.62
C THR A 375 -0.94 0.05 -21.38
N LEU A 376 -2.19 -0.38 -21.44
CA LEU A 376 -2.77 -1.23 -20.40
C LEU A 376 -2.27 -2.67 -20.56
N ALA A 377 -1.91 -3.29 -19.44
CA ALA A 377 -1.75 -4.74 -19.38
C ALA A 377 -3.07 -5.45 -19.74
N PRO A 378 -3.04 -6.74 -20.10
CA PRO A 378 -4.25 -7.54 -20.26
C PRO A 378 -5.12 -7.50 -19.00
N ALA A 379 -6.44 -7.62 -19.18
CA ALA A 379 -7.33 -7.83 -18.05
C ALA A 379 -7.09 -9.21 -17.43
N ALA A 380 -7.45 -9.39 -16.16
CA ALA A 380 -7.34 -10.67 -15.50
C ALA A 380 -8.18 -11.74 -16.24
N PRO A 381 -7.73 -13.00 -16.33
CA PRO A 381 -8.33 -13.99 -17.21
C PRO A 381 -9.56 -14.69 -16.61
N TRP A 382 -9.89 -14.43 -15.34
CA TRP A 382 -10.89 -15.18 -14.61
C TRP A 382 -12.30 -14.62 -14.83
N HIS A 383 -13.16 -15.41 -15.44
CA HIS A 383 -14.59 -15.10 -15.64
C HIS A 383 -15.39 -16.00 -14.71
N LEU A 384 -15.84 -15.45 -13.59
CA LEU A 384 -16.42 -16.22 -12.50
C LEU A 384 -17.91 -15.92 -12.37
N SER A 385 -18.69 -16.92 -11.99
CA SER A 385 -20.11 -16.74 -11.74
C SER A 385 -20.59 -17.65 -10.62
N THR A 386 -21.62 -17.23 -9.92
CA THR A 386 -22.20 -18.00 -8.82
C THR A 386 -23.66 -17.68 -8.59
N THR A 387 -24.39 -18.58 -7.94
CA THR A 387 -25.75 -18.28 -7.46
C THR A 387 -25.63 -17.60 -6.11
N LEU A 388 -26.27 -16.44 -5.96
CA LEU A 388 -26.31 -15.76 -4.67
C LEU A 388 -27.16 -16.58 -3.68
N PRO A 389 -26.69 -16.75 -2.44
CA PRO A 389 -27.45 -17.44 -1.42
C PRO A 389 -28.68 -16.61 -1.01
N ALA A 390 -29.73 -17.29 -0.59
CA ALA A 390 -30.80 -16.70 0.18
C ALA A 390 -30.23 -16.19 1.50
N ARG A 391 -30.69 -15.01 1.91
CA ARG A 391 -30.28 -14.39 3.18
C ARG A 391 -31.25 -14.76 4.29
N ASP A 392 -31.55 -16.04 4.46
CA ASP A 392 -32.43 -16.57 5.51
C ASP A 392 -31.66 -17.32 6.61
N GLY A 393 -30.35 -17.50 6.44
CA GLY A 393 -29.45 -18.12 7.42
C GLY A 393 -29.18 -17.26 8.66
N VAL A 394 -28.76 -17.92 9.74
CA VAL A 394 -28.43 -17.29 11.05
C VAL A 394 -27.07 -16.59 11.03
N ILE A 395 -26.17 -16.99 10.13
CA ILE A 395 -24.83 -16.41 9.95
C ILE A 395 -24.72 -15.97 8.48
N ASP A 396 -24.56 -14.67 8.26
CA ASP A 396 -24.26 -14.07 6.95
C ASP A 396 -22.98 -13.19 7.02
N GLY A 397 -22.56 -12.62 5.88
CA GLY A 397 -21.37 -11.78 5.83
C GLY A 397 -21.40 -10.59 6.81
N GLN A 398 -22.58 -9.99 7.02
CA GLN A 398 -22.74 -8.91 8.01
C GLN A 398 -22.52 -9.42 9.43
N THR A 399 -23.07 -10.60 9.77
CA THR A 399 -22.91 -11.21 11.09
C THR A 399 -21.45 -11.45 11.41
N LEU A 400 -20.66 -11.97 10.46
CA LEU A 400 -19.23 -12.14 10.62
C LEU A 400 -18.55 -10.80 10.90
N ILE A 401 -18.87 -9.77 10.10
CA ILE A 401 -18.36 -8.41 10.28
C ILE A 401 -18.64 -7.88 11.69
N ASP A 402 -19.88 -8.04 12.12
CA ASP A 402 -20.34 -7.55 13.40
C ASP A 402 -19.68 -8.26 14.58
N ILE A 403 -19.38 -9.56 14.50
CA ILE A 403 -18.71 -10.24 15.62
C ILE A 403 -17.19 -10.01 15.67
N GLY A 404 -16.61 -9.33 14.66
CA GLY A 404 -15.17 -9.05 14.60
C GLY A 404 -14.34 -10.32 14.47
N PHE A 405 -14.90 -11.38 13.87
CA PHE A 405 -14.19 -12.63 13.68
C PHE A 405 -13.22 -12.49 12.50
N PRO A 406 -11.99 -13.02 12.56
CA PRO A 406 -11.09 -12.96 11.41
C PRO A 406 -11.68 -13.71 10.20
N TYR A 407 -12.09 -12.97 9.17
CA TYR A 407 -12.76 -13.53 7.98
C TYR A 407 -11.87 -14.47 7.17
N THR A 408 -10.58 -14.48 7.46
CA THR A 408 -9.58 -15.29 6.77
C THR A 408 -9.44 -16.71 7.27
N VAL A 409 -10.04 -17.02 8.43
CA VAL A 409 -9.92 -18.35 9.06
C VAL A 409 -11.14 -19.23 8.78
N LEU A 410 -12.23 -18.66 8.28
CA LEU A 410 -13.44 -19.39 7.94
C LEU A 410 -13.58 -19.45 6.42
N ASP A 411 -13.35 -20.63 5.85
CA ASP A 411 -13.83 -20.94 4.52
C ASP A 411 -15.36 -20.92 4.54
N PRO A 412 -16.03 -20.09 3.73
CA PRO A 412 -17.49 -20.14 3.59
C PRO A 412 -18.01 -21.56 3.26
N ARG A 413 -17.20 -22.40 2.60
CA ARG A 413 -17.52 -23.81 2.32
C ARG A 413 -17.50 -24.70 3.59
N MET A 414 -16.83 -24.30 4.67
CA MET A 414 -16.89 -25.02 5.94
C MET A 414 -18.26 -24.88 6.62
N LEU A 415 -18.99 -23.78 6.38
CA LEU A 415 -20.36 -23.63 6.87
C LEU A 415 -21.29 -24.66 6.21
N ASP A 416 -21.06 -24.98 4.93
CA ASP A 416 -21.74 -26.09 4.25
C ASP A 416 -21.43 -27.45 4.87
N ALA A 417 -20.16 -27.69 5.21
CA ALA A 417 -19.73 -28.94 5.81
C ALA A 417 -20.37 -29.21 7.18
N ILE A 418 -20.80 -28.19 7.92
CA ILE A 418 -21.50 -28.31 9.21
C ILE A 418 -23.04 -28.22 9.08
N GLY A 419 -23.57 -28.29 7.86
CA GLY A 419 -25.02 -28.35 7.60
C GLY A 419 -25.75 -26.99 7.59
N GLN A 420 -25.01 -25.87 7.52
CA GLN A 420 -25.58 -24.52 7.35
C GLN A 420 -25.67 -24.16 5.85
N GLN A 421 -26.34 -25.01 5.06
CA GLN A 421 -26.53 -24.76 3.63
C GLN A 421 -27.51 -23.59 3.43
N ALA A 422 -27.05 -22.53 2.76
CA ALA A 422 -27.95 -21.46 2.33
C ALA A 422 -28.68 -21.92 1.07
N GLN A 423 -30.00 -21.76 1.03
CA GLN A 423 -30.78 -22.04 -0.18
C GLN A 423 -30.40 -21.05 -1.29
N PRO A 424 -30.53 -21.39 -2.57
CA PRO A 424 -30.30 -20.42 -3.64
C PRO A 424 -31.40 -19.33 -3.63
N SER A 425 -31.00 -18.07 -3.79
CA SER A 425 -31.96 -16.94 -3.87
C SER A 425 -32.66 -16.83 -5.23
N GLY A 426 -32.12 -17.49 -6.26
CA GLY A 426 -32.53 -17.34 -7.66
C GLY A 426 -31.81 -16.20 -8.40
N TYR A 427 -31.05 -15.36 -7.70
CA TYR A 427 -30.16 -14.38 -8.32
C TYR A 427 -28.80 -15.02 -8.65
N ARG A 428 -28.21 -14.65 -9.78
CA ARG A 428 -26.87 -15.08 -10.20
C ARG A 428 -25.95 -13.88 -10.28
N LEU A 429 -24.75 -13.97 -9.72
CA LEU A 429 -23.69 -12.98 -9.87
C LEU A 429 -22.72 -13.45 -10.94
N ASP A 430 -22.42 -12.58 -11.89
CA ASP A 430 -21.44 -12.78 -12.95
C ASP A 430 -20.38 -11.67 -12.87
N VAL A 431 -19.11 -12.07 -12.83
CA VAL A 431 -17.96 -11.16 -12.71
C VAL A 431 -16.94 -11.50 -13.79
N ASP A 432 -16.82 -10.59 -14.75
CA ASP A 432 -15.76 -10.66 -15.77
C ASP A 432 -14.44 -10.13 -15.21
N HIS A 433 -13.34 -10.74 -15.65
CA HIS A 433 -11.99 -10.32 -15.29
C HIS A 433 -11.77 -10.17 -13.77
N PHE A 434 -12.30 -11.11 -12.99
CA PHE A 434 -12.19 -11.12 -11.54
C PHE A 434 -10.72 -11.16 -11.12
N ASP A 435 -10.21 -10.09 -10.52
CA ASP A 435 -8.85 -10.04 -9.99
C ASP A 435 -8.87 -9.95 -8.46
N PRO A 436 -8.35 -10.93 -7.70
CA PRO A 436 -8.45 -10.89 -6.23
C PRO A 436 -7.83 -9.65 -5.59
N VAL A 437 -6.98 -8.89 -6.30
CA VAL A 437 -6.33 -7.68 -5.75
C VAL A 437 -7.09 -6.38 -6.02
N ALA A 438 -8.09 -6.39 -6.90
CA ALA A 438 -8.88 -5.19 -7.19
C ALA A 438 -9.88 -4.92 -6.05
N THR A 439 -9.77 -3.82 -5.31
CA THR A 439 -10.70 -3.60 -4.18
C THR A 439 -12.14 -3.34 -4.61
N THR A 440 -12.34 -2.89 -5.85
CA THR A 440 -13.64 -2.54 -6.44
C THR A 440 -13.65 -2.95 -7.92
N ARG A 441 -14.77 -3.51 -8.39
CA ARG A 441 -14.95 -3.88 -9.81
C ARG A 441 -16.43 -3.91 -10.21
N THR A 442 -16.71 -3.74 -11.49
CA THR A 442 -18.07 -3.91 -12.03
C THR A 442 -18.45 -5.39 -12.07
N ALA A 443 -19.72 -5.69 -11.81
CA ALA A 443 -20.30 -7.01 -11.97
C ALA A 443 -21.77 -6.92 -12.42
N THR A 444 -22.38 -8.06 -12.74
CA THR A 444 -23.80 -8.13 -13.09
C THR A 444 -24.51 -9.14 -12.20
N VAL A 445 -25.66 -8.75 -11.64
CA VAL A 445 -26.59 -9.69 -11.03
C VAL A 445 -27.72 -9.98 -12.00
N THR A 446 -27.90 -11.23 -12.39
CA THR A 446 -29.05 -11.69 -13.18
C THR A 446 -30.19 -12.08 -12.24
N ALA A 447 -31.33 -11.42 -12.37
CA ALA A 447 -32.55 -11.70 -11.62
C ALA A 447 -33.26 -12.99 -12.08
N PRO A 448 -34.19 -13.56 -11.30
CA PRO A 448 -34.92 -14.78 -11.68
C PRO A 448 -35.70 -14.68 -13.00
N ASP A 449 -36.08 -13.48 -13.41
CA ASP A 449 -36.75 -13.21 -14.68
C ASP A 449 -35.78 -13.06 -15.88
N GLY A 450 -34.46 -13.17 -15.63
CA GLY A 450 -33.40 -13.00 -16.61
C GLY A 450 -32.90 -11.57 -16.78
N THR A 451 -33.46 -10.59 -16.04
CA THR A 451 -33.02 -9.19 -16.12
C THR A 451 -31.63 -9.02 -15.52
N GLY A 452 -30.72 -8.41 -16.27
CA GLY A 452 -29.40 -8.03 -15.78
C GLY A 452 -29.44 -6.73 -14.98
N ILE A 453 -28.88 -6.76 -13.78
CA ILE A 453 -28.77 -5.63 -12.85
C ILE A 453 -27.27 -5.30 -12.72
N PRO A 454 -26.82 -4.15 -13.24
CA PRO A 454 -25.44 -3.70 -13.02
C PRO A 454 -25.21 -3.45 -11.53
N VAL A 455 -24.12 -4.01 -11.00
CA VAL A 455 -23.70 -3.83 -9.61
C VAL A 455 -22.20 -3.55 -9.55
N ILE A 456 -21.74 -3.13 -8.37
CA ILE A 456 -20.32 -3.04 -8.05
C ILE A 456 -20.00 -4.11 -7.00
N LEU A 457 -18.94 -4.88 -7.23
CA LEU A 457 -18.41 -5.85 -6.28
C LEU A 457 -17.16 -5.26 -5.63
N HIS A 458 -17.18 -5.19 -4.31
CA HIS A 458 -16.03 -4.81 -3.50
C HIS A 458 -15.44 -6.03 -2.81
N THR A 459 -14.12 -6.03 -2.65
CA THR A 459 -13.41 -7.11 -1.96
C THR A 459 -12.22 -6.58 -1.17
N ALA A 460 -11.91 -7.21 -0.04
CA ALA A 460 -10.65 -7.08 0.68
C ALA A 460 -10.07 -8.47 0.98
N ASP A 461 -8.74 -8.59 0.89
CA ASP A 461 -8.00 -9.83 1.11
C ASP A 461 -7.34 -9.78 2.49
N GLY A 462 -7.86 -10.57 3.42
CA GLY A 462 -7.46 -10.45 4.82
C GLY A 462 -6.17 -11.20 5.20
N LEU A 463 -5.86 -11.19 6.49
CA LEU A 463 -4.70 -11.84 7.10
C LEU A 463 -4.63 -13.36 6.86
N ARG A 464 -3.56 -13.86 6.23
CA ARG A 464 -3.26 -15.29 6.11
C ARG A 464 -2.06 -15.66 6.97
N MET A 465 -2.09 -16.84 7.57
CA MET A 465 -0.97 -17.37 8.36
C MET A 465 -0.06 -18.29 7.57
N THR A 466 -0.53 -18.78 6.42
CA THR A 466 0.20 -19.72 5.57
C THR A 466 0.47 -19.11 4.20
N PRO A 467 1.67 -19.31 3.63
CA PRO A 467 2.00 -18.91 2.28
C PRO A 467 1.03 -19.46 1.22
N ARG A 468 0.77 -18.66 0.17
CA ARG A 468 0.13 -19.06 -1.08
C ARG A 468 0.72 -18.32 -2.28
N GLY A 469 0.49 -18.82 -3.49
CA GLY A 469 0.89 -18.12 -4.71
C GLY A 469 0.05 -16.87 -5.00
N PRO A 470 0.56 -15.95 -5.85
CA PRO A 470 -0.21 -14.81 -6.34
C PRO A 470 -1.38 -15.25 -7.23
N GLY A 471 -2.38 -14.37 -7.39
CA GLY A 471 -3.56 -14.63 -8.20
C GLY A 471 -4.53 -15.66 -7.60
N LEU A 472 -5.18 -16.43 -8.49
CA LEU A 472 -6.07 -17.55 -8.18
C LEU A 472 -5.50 -18.85 -8.77
N ASP A 473 -5.75 -19.94 -8.06
CA ASP A 473 -5.40 -21.31 -8.40
C ASP A 473 -6.50 -22.25 -7.87
N ASP A 474 -6.28 -23.56 -7.90
CA ASP A 474 -7.21 -24.56 -7.36
C ASP A 474 -7.42 -24.43 -5.83
N ASN A 475 -6.55 -23.70 -5.12
CA ASN A 475 -6.68 -23.50 -3.68
C ASN A 475 -7.50 -22.22 -3.39
N PRO A 476 -8.68 -22.35 -2.76
CA PRO A 476 -9.57 -21.22 -2.62
C PRO A 476 -8.94 -20.01 -1.90
N ARG A 477 -9.17 -18.81 -2.45
CA ARG A 477 -8.82 -17.53 -1.82
C ARG A 477 -10.05 -16.97 -1.13
N HIS A 478 -9.97 -16.79 0.18
CA HIS A 478 -11.05 -16.25 0.99
C HIS A 478 -10.93 -14.73 1.06
N LEU A 479 -12.02 -14.05 0.71
CA LEU A 479 -12.11 -12.60 0.69
C LEU A 479 -13.39 -12.18 1.45
N VAL A 480 -13.33 -11.00 2.07
CA VAL A 480 -14.54 -10.30 2.51
C VAL A 480 -14.94 -9.31 1.42
N GLY A 481 -16.23 -9.03 1.26
CA GLY A 481 -16.69 -8.15 0.22
C GLY A 481 -18.06 -7.53 0.47
N ALA A 482 -18.53 -6.80 -0.53
CA ALA A 482 -19.89 -6.30 -0.57
C ALA A 482 -20.37 -6.17 -2.02
N ILE A 483 -21.68 -6.30 -2.21
CA ILE A 483 -22.35 -5.93 -3.47
C ILE A 483 -23.00 -4.57 -3.24
N GLU A 484 -22.65 -3.59 -4.08
CA GLU A 484 -23.19 -2.25 -4.05
C GLU A 484 -24.04 -1.98 -5.32
N ILE A 485 -25.18 -1.33 -5.13
CA ILE A 485 -25.94 -0.70 -6.20
C ILE A 485 -25.46 0.75 -6.32
N PRO A 486 -25.00 1.19 -7.52
CA PRO A 486 -24.62 2.58 -7.74
C PRO A 486 -25.69 3.56 -7.25
N GLU A 487 -25.28 4.66 -6.61
CA GLU A 487 -26.17 5.57 -5.87
C GLU A 487 -27.34 6.10 -6.75
N ASP A 488 -27.06 6.44 -8.00
CA ASP A 488 -28.04 6.89 -8.98
C ASP A 488 -29.07 5.81 -9.33
N ALA A 489 -28.61 4.58 -9.55
CA ALA A 489 -29.46 3.42 -9.79
C ALA A 489 -30.31 3.08 -8.55
N TYR A 490 -29.73 3.16 -7.36
CA TYR A 490 -30.44 2.92 -6.10
C TYR A 490 -31.55 3.95 -5.86
N ALA A 491 -31.28 5.22 -6.11
CA ALA A 491 -32.27 6.31 -6.01
C ALA A 491 -33.40 6.16 -7.05
N ALA A 492 -33.07 5.70 -8.26
CA ALA A 492 -34.03 5.53 -9.35
C ALA A 492 -34.74 4.15 -9.38
N ARG A 493 -34.47 3.27 -8.41
CA ARG A 493 -34.89 1.85 -8.43
C ARG A 493 -36.39 1.61 -8.64
N GLY A 494 -37.25 2.52 -8.18
CA GLY A 494 -38.70 2.40 -8.35
C GLY A 494 -39.17 2.38 -9.82
N SER A 495 -38.30 2.74 -10.76
CA SER A 495 -38.53 2.62 -12.21
C SER A 495 -38.09 1.28 -12.82
N ASN A 496 -37.37 0.44 -12.05
CA ASN A 496 -36.87 -0.86 -12.46
C ASN A 496 -37.37 -1.95 -11.48
N PRO A 497 -38.45 -2.67 -11.82
CA PRO A 497 -39.05 -3.67 -10.94
C PRO A 497 -38.10 -4.78 -10.49
N ALA A 498 -37.16 -5.20 -11.36
CA ALA A 498 -36.18 -6.25 -11.02
C ALA A 498 -35.15 -5.74 -10.01
N LEU A 499 -34.64 -4.51 -10.19
CA LEU A 499 -33.74 -3.88 -9.23
C LEU A 499 -34.46 -3.59 -7.90
N ASP A 500 -35.68 -3.06 -7.93
CA ASP A 500 -36.46 -2.80 -6.71
C ASP A 500 -36.71 -4.08 -5.92
N ALA A 501 -37.03 -5.19 -6.60
CA ALA A 501 -37.16 -6.49 -5.98
C ALA A 501 -35.83 -7.00 -5.40
N PHE A 502 -34.72 -6.88 -6.13
CA PHE A 502 -33.41 -7.27 -5.62
C PHE A 502 -33.02 -6.47 -4.37
N VAL A 503 -33.27 -5.15 -4.37
CA VAL A 503 -33.00 -4.27 -3.23
C VAL A 503 -33.84 -4.66 -2.01
N ARG A 504 -35.16 -4.81 -2.19
CA ARG A 504 -36.07 -5.16 -1.11
C ARG A 504 -35.80 -6.56 -0.56
N ASP A 505 -35.67 -7.53 -1.44
CA ASP A 505 -35.74 -8.95 -1.08
C ASP A 505 -34.36 -9.54 -0.74
N TRP A 506 -33.30 -9.15 -1.45
CA TRP A 506 -31.94 -9.66 -1.22
C TRP A 506 -31.03 -8.66 -0.50
N MET A 507 -31.02 -7.39 -0.91
CA MET A 507 -30.20 -6.36 -0.24
C MET A 507 -30.80 -5.90 1.11
N ARG A 508 -32.05 -6.25 1.41
CA ARG A 508 -32.80 -5.85 2.62
C ARG A 508 -32.89 -4.33 2.78
N GLU A 509 -33.30 -3.63 1.73
CA GLU A 509 -33.44 -2.16 1.68
C GLU A 509 -32.12 -1.39 1.86
N ARG A 510 -30.98 -2.04 1.59
CA ARG A 510 -29.66 -1.41 1.62
C ARG A 510 -29.16 -1.15 0.20
N HIS A 511 -28.38 -0.09 0.04
CA HIS A 511 -27.66 0.17 -1.21
C HIS A 511 -26.38 -0.65 -1.33
N ILE A 512 -25.81 -1.09 -0.20
CA ILE A 512 -24.64 -1.95 -0.11
C ILE A 512 -24.91 -3.13 0.83
N ALA A 513 -24.52 -4.33 0.42
CA ALA A 513 -24.76 -5.57 1.14
C ALA A 513 -23.46 -6.33 1.31
N ALA A 514 -23.01 -6.46 2.56
CA ALA A 514 -21.84 -7.25 2.92
C ALA A 514 -22.01 -8.73 2.55
N ILE A 515 -20.93 -9.32 2.05
CA ILE A 515 -20.80 -10.74 1.72
C ILE A 515 -19.43 -11.26 2.17
N THR A 516 -19.32 -12.57 2.29
CA THR A 516 -18.04 -13.28 2.25
C THR A 516 -17.97 -14.07 0.96
N LEU A 517 -16.77 -14.23 0.42
CA LEU A 517 -16.60 -14.96 -0.82
C LEU A 517 -15.31 -15.77 -0.84
N SER A 518 -15.34 -16.82 -1.66
CA SER A 518 -14.17 -17.63 -1.92
C SER A 518 -14.05 -17.96 -3.39
N ALA A 519 -12.88 -17.70 -3.97
CA ALA A 519 -12.62 -17.88 -5.39
C ALA A 519 -11.46 -18.84 -5.64
N THR A 520 -11.60 -19.69 -6.66
CA THR A 520 -10.51 -20.39 -7.34
C THR A 520 -10.35 -19.81 -8.75
N ASP A 521 -9.43 -20.33 -9.55
CA ASP A 521 -9.31 -19.93 -10.96
C ASP A 521 -10.51 -20.36 -11.84
N HIS A 522 -11.46 -21.13 -11.31
CA HIS A 522 -12.62 -21.65 -12.03
C HIS A 522 -13.95 -21.60 -11.25
N ASP A 523 -13.94 -21.24 -9.97
CA ASP A 523 -15.12 -21.26 -9.09
C ASP A 523 -15.21 -20.00 -8.23
N LEU A 524 -16.45 -19.60 -7.92
CA LEU A 524 -16.77 -18.51 -7.00
C LEU A 524 -17.92 -18.95 -6.09
N VAL A 525 -17.72 -18.78 -4.78
CA VAL A 525 -18.73 -19.05 -3.75
C VAL A 525 -18.97 -17.77 -2.96
N VAL A 526 -20.24 -17.45 -2.70
CA VAL A 526 -20.66 -16.26 -1.94
C VAL A 526 -21.55 -16.67 -0.75
N ARG A 527 -21.40 -15.96 0.37
CA ARG A 527 -22.17 -16.12 1.62
C ARG A 527 -22.58 -14.82 2.27
#